data_AF-A0A0P9HDY5-F1
#
_entry.id   AF-A0A0P9HDY5-F1
#
_cell.length_a   1.000
_cell.length_b   1.000
_cell.length_c   1.000
_cell.angle_alpha   90.00
_cell.angle_beta   90.00
_cell.angle_gamma   90.00
#
_symmetry.space_group_name_H-M   'P 1'
#
loop_
_entity.id
_entity.type
_entity.pdbx_description
1 polymer ?
#
loop_
_entity_poly.entity_id
_entity_poly.type
_entity_poly.pdbx_seq_one_letter_code
_entity_poly.pdbx_strand_id
1 'polypeptide(L)'
;MHSILQASDSPVDSWKVTDMKCLQAEMLAAKQRVALGAQFTIYAKPDRADNTYSPEYMGKMRGMISSIEQELSAAGVRQSSHRPDSDVSPGHWSYASYRNEHKSNRSGTSNQHRNLEAEPFFQLVSFSDGASGSSRSSADHQALLPPPWAR
;
A
#
# COMPACT_ATOMS: atom_id res chain seq x y z
N MET A 1 16.10 -12.66 12.62
CA MET A 1 15.28 -11.66 11.90
C MET A 1 14.08 -11.33 12.74
N HIS A 2 13.85 -10.05 13.02
CA HIS A 2 12.64 -9.58 13.68
C HIS A 2 11.51 -9.57 12.64
N SER A 3 10.35 -10.15 12.97
CA SER A 3 9.21 -10.17 12.04
C SER A 3 8.69 -8.73 11.85
N ILE A 4 8.62 -8.25 10.59
CA ILE A 4 8.14 -6.88 10.25
C ILE A 4 6.79 -6.59 10.93
N LEU A 5 5.89 -7.58 10.93
CA LEU A 5 4.55 -7.45 11.50
C LEU A 5 4.50 -7.51 13.03
N GLN A 6 5.57 -7.98 13.67
CA GLN A 6 5.70 -8.06 15.13
C GLN A 6 6.70 -7.05 15.67
N ALA A 7 7.19 -6.15 14.82
CA ALA A 7 8.14 -5.15 15.22
C ALA A 7 7.52 -4.20 16.26
N SER A 8 8.29 -3.84 17.30
CA SER A 8 7.80 -2.94 18.36
C SER A 8 7.42 -1.55 17.85
N ASP A 9 7.96 -1.18 16.69
CA ASP A 9 7.69 0.06 15.97
C ASP A 9 6.79 -0.13 14.74
N SER A 10 6.19 -1.32 14.58
CA SER A 10 5.20 -1.60 13.53
C SER A 10 4.05 -0.58 13.60
N PRO A 11 3.64 0.03 12.47
CA PRO A 11 2.48 0.91 12.43
C PRO A 11 1.15 0.14 12.50
N VAL A 12 1.16 -1.18 12.65
CA VAL A 12 -0.05 -2.01 12.63
C VAL A 12 -0.18 -2.87 13.86
N ASP A 13 -1.31 -2.69 14.56
CA ASP A 13 -1.68 -3.47 15.74
C ASP A 13 -2.41 -4.77 15.40
N SER A 14 -2.98 -4.88 14.19
CA SER A 14 -3.81 -6.01 13.82
C SER A 14 -3.56 -6.48 12.39
N TRP A 15 -3.24 -7.77 12.29
CA TRP A 15 -3.10 -8.48 11.04
C TRP A 15 -3.60 -9.91 11.24
N LYS A 16 -3.86 -10.60 10.14
CA LYS A 16 -4.19 -12.03 10.15
C LYS A 16 -3.53 -12.74 8.99
N VAL A 17 -3.33 -14.04 9.16
CA VAL A 17 -2.86 -14.96 8.13
C VAL A 17 -3.89 -16.08 7.95
N THR A 18 -4.15 -16.48 6.71
CA THR A 18 -4.98 -17.64 6.40
C THR A 18 -4.34 -18.90 6.97
N ASP A 19 -5.09 -19.67 7.75
CA ASP A 19 -4.68 -21.02 8.14
C ASP A 19 -4.83 -21.96 6.93
N MET A 20 -3.70 -22.26 6.29
CA MET A 20 -3.66 -23.10 5.09
C MET A 20 -4.08 -24.55 5.36
N LYS A 21 -4.05 -25.03 6.62
CA LYS A 21 -4.50 -26.38 6.98
C LYS A 21 -6.01 -26.53 6.97
N CYS A 22 -6.74 -25.43 7.08
CA CYS A 22 -8.20 -25.41 7.06
C CYS A 22 -8.79 -25.31 5.64
N LEU A 23 -7.95 -25.38 4.60
CA LEU A 23 -8.36 -25.31 3.20
C LEU A 23 -8.68 -26.72 2.68
N GLN A 24 -9.88 -26.90 2.13
CA GLN A 24 -10.35 -28.17 1.58
C GLN A 24 -10.43 -28.10 0.04
N ALA A 25 -10.59 -29.24 -0.64
CA ALA A 25 -10.68 -29.27 -2.10
C ALA A 25 -11.93 -28.52 -2.63
N GLU A 26 -13.04 -28.60 -1.90
CA GLU A 26 -14.32 -27.95 -2.24
C GLU A 26 -14.55 -26.74 -1.33
N MET A 27 -13.94 -25.62 -1.71
CA MET A 27 -14.02 -24.38 -0.95
C MET A 27 -14.94 -23.38 -1.59
N LEU A 28 -15.76 -22.71 -0.78
CA LEU A 28 -16.50 -21.52 -1.19
C LEU A 28 -15.54 -20.47 -1.80
N ALA A 29 -16.00 -19.73 -2.81
CA ALA A 29 -15.18 -18.74 -3.53
C ALA A 29 -14.44 -17.74 -2.61
N ALA A 30 -15.08 -17.31 -1.52
CA ALA A 30 -14.47 -16.40 -0.54
C ALA A 30 -13.22 -16.98 0.15
N LYS A 31 -13.21 -18.30 0.31
CA LYS A 31 -12.16 -19.09 0.94
C LYS A 31 -11.04 -19.43 -0.07
N GLN A 32 -11.39 -19.66 -1.34
CA GLN A 32 -10.41 -19.77 -2.44
C GLN A 32 -9.61 -18.47 -2.64
N ARG A 33 -10.29 -17.31 -2.57
CA ARG A 33 -9.66 -15.99 -2.73
C ARG A 33 -8.48 -15.79 -1.78
N VAL A 34 -8.65 -16.16 -0.50
CA VAL A 34 -7.64 -15.98 0.56
C VAL A 34 -6.64 -17.15 0.66
N ALA A 35 -6.84 -18.20 -0.14
CA ALA A 35 -5.94 -19.33 -0.27
C ALA A 35 -4.93 -19.11 -1.41
N LEU A 36 -5.42 -18.64 -2.56
CA LEU A 36 -4.63 -18.43 -3.78
C LEU A 36 -3.93 -17.07 -3.77
N GLY A 37 -4.52 -16.06 -3.14
CA GLY A 37 -3.93 -14.74 -2.90
C GLY A 37 -4.39 -14.19 -1.55
N ALA A 38 -3.99 -12.96 -1.22
CA ALA A 38 -4.39 -12.27 0.01
C ALA A 38 -4.37 -13.14 1.29
N GLN A 39 -3.36 -13.99 1.41
CA GLN A 39 -3.18 -14.89 2.55
C GLN A 39 -2.87 -14.11 3.82
N PHE A 40 -2.23 -12.94 3.69
CA PHE A 40 -2.06 -11.97 4.75
C PHE A 40 -3.04 -10.81 4.57
N THR A 41 -3.66 -10.37 5.66
CA THR A 41 -4.44 -9.13 5.69
C THR A 41 -3.93 -8.26 6.82
N ILE A 42 -3.58 -7.02 6.48
CA ILE A 42 -3.03 -6.01 7.39
C ILE A 42 -4.06 -4.90 7.53
N TYR A 43 -4.43 -4.54 8.76
CA TYR A 43 -5.45 -3.54 9.03
C TYR A 43 -4.80 -2.21 9.45
N ALA A 44 -4.85 -1.22 8.56
CA ALA A 44 -4.47 0.15 8.91
C ALA A 44 -5.58 0.80 9.75
N LYS A 45 -5.19 1.54 10.80
CA LYS A 45 -6.10 2.33 11.63
C LYS A 45 -5.50 3.71 11.90
N PRO A 46 -6.33 4.78 11.95
CA PRO A 46 -5.86 6.10 12.34
C PRO A 46 -5.15 6.07 13.69
N ASP A 47 -4.01 6.73 13.81
CA ASP A 47 -3.18 6.76 15.01
C ASP A 47 -3.53 7.90 15.97
N ARG A 48 -4.29 8.90 15.50
CA ARG A 48 -4.69 10.06 16.31
C ARG A 48 -6.06 9.87 16.94
N ALA A 49 -6.26 10.51 18.09
CA ALA A 49 -7.51 10.45 18.86
C ALA A 49 -8.74 11.01 18.11
N ASP A 50 -8.53 11.85 17.09
CA ASP A 50 -9.57 12.41 16.23
C ASP A 50 -9.95 11.51 15.05
N ASN A 51 -9.45 10.27 15.01
CA ASN A 51 -9.60 9.32 13.91
C ASN A 51 -8.95 9.77 12.59
N THR A 52 -7.92 10.62 12.64
CA THR A 52 -7.10 10.97 11.46
C THR A 52 -5.74 10.28 11.47
N TYR A 53 -5.13 10.19 10.29
CA TYR A 53 -3.78 9.65 10.12
C TYR A 53 -2.75 10.77 10.26
N SER A 54 -1.71 10.54 11.06
CA SER A 54 -0.54 11.42 11.10
C SER A 54 0.38 11.21 9.88
N PRO A 55 1.11 12.25 9.44
CA PRO A 55 2.15 12.08 8.42
C PRO A 55 3.19 11.03 8.82
N GLU A 56 3.56 10.96 10.10
CA GLU A 56 4.51 10.00 10.64
C GLU A 56 4.00 8.56 10.48
N TYR A 57 2.74 8.31 10.84
CA TYR A 57 2.09 7.01 10.63
C TYR A 57 2.04 6.64 9.15
N MET A 58 1.66 7.58 8.28
CA MET A 58 1.59 7.32 6.83
C MET A 58 2.97 6.98 6.26
N GLY A 59 4.02 7.67 6.70
CA GLY A 59 5.40 7.35 6.36
C GLY A 59 5.82 5.96 6.82
N LYS A 60 5.48 5.57 8.06
CA LYS A 60 5.74 4.22 8.58
C LYS A 60 4.97 3.14 7.81
N MET A 61 3.68 3.36 7.52
CA MET A 61 2.87 2.43 6.73
C MET A 61 3.47 2.19 5.36
N ARG A 62 3.86 3.27 4.67
CA ARG A 62 4.55 3.18 3.38
C ARG A 62 5.85 2.41 3.48
N GLY A 63 6.71 2.76 4.46
CA GLY A 63 7.97 2.07 4.71
C GLY A 63 7.78 0.58 5.00
N MET A 64 6.78 0.21 5.82
CA MET A 64 6.45 -1.18 6.11
C MET A 64 6.04 -1.95 4.86
N ILE A 65 5.19 -1.38 3.99
CA ILE A 65 4.79 -2.03 2.74
C ILE A 65 6.00 -2.23 1.82
N SER A 66 6.85 -1.21 1.67
CA SER A 66 8.10 -1.32 0.90
C SER A 66 9.03 -2.41 1.46
N SER A 67 9.18 -2.50 2.78
CA SER A 67 9.99 -3.56 3.40
C SER A 67 9.40 -4.95 3.17
N ILE A 68 8.09 -5.12 3.23
CA ILE A 68 7.43 -6.41 2.92
C ILE A 68 7.70 -6.80 1.46
N GLU A 69 7.51 -5.89 0.52
CA GLU A 69 7.79 -6.12 -0.90
C GLU A 69 9.25 -6.55 -1.13
N GLN A 70 10.20 -5.85 -0.50
CA GLN A 70 11.63 -6.14 -0.62
C GLN A 70 12.02 -7.48 0.00
N GLU A 71 11.57 -7.78 1.23
CA GLU A 71 11.88 -9.04 1.91
C GLU A 71 11.29 -10.25 1.17
N LEU A 72 10.05 -10.15 0.66
CA LEU A 72 9.44 -11.23 -0.12
C LEU A 72 10.19 -11.45 -1.45
N SER A 73 10.59 -10.38 -2.11
CA SER A 73 11.40 -10.45 -3.34
C SER A 73 12.78 -11.05 -3.09
N ALA A 74 13.49 -10.59 -2.05
CA ALA A 74 14.81 -11.08 -1.67
C ALA A 74 14.80 -12.55 -1.25
N ALA A 75 13.73 -13.01 -0.60
CA ALA A 75 13.51 -14.40 -0.26
C ALA A 75 13.11 -15.29 -1.47
N GLY A 76 12.94 -14.70 -2.67
CA GLY A 76 12.54 -15.43 -3.87
C GLY A 76 11.09 -15.93 -3.84
N VAL A 77 10.22 -15.29 -3.04
CA VAL A 77 8.80 -15.66 -2.98
C VAL A 77 8.16 -15.38 -4.33
N ARG A 78 7.51 -16.41 -4.90
CA ARG A 78 6.82 -16.28 -6.18
C ARG A 78 5.59 -15.37 -6.02
N GLN A 79 5.44 -14.42 -6.93
CA GLN A 79 4.23 -13.62 -7.04
C GLN A 79 3.02 -14.52 -7.32
N SER A 80 1.89 -14.23 -6.69
CA SER A 80 0.64 -14.92 -6.99
C SER A 80 0.02 -14.34 -8.26
N SER A 81 -0.48 -15.20 -9.14
CA SER A 81 -1.35 -14.80 -10.25
C SER A 81 -2.79 -14.50 -9.81
N HIS A 82 -3.10 -14.60 -8.51
CA HIS A 82 -4.45 -14.48 -7.94
C HIS A 82 -4.55 -13.29 -6.98
N ARG A 83 -4.14 -12.10 -7.41
CA ARG A 83 -4.50 -10.86 -6.70
C ARG A 83 -6.03 -10.77 -6.64
N PRO A 84 -6.64 -10.47 -5.47
CA PRO A 84 -8.09 -10.37 -5.38
C PRO A 84 -8.65 -9.32 -6.35
N ASP A 85 -9.71 -9.69 -7.09
CA ASP A 85 -10.44 -8.76 -7.97
C ASP A 85 -11.02 -7.56 -7.20
N SER A 86 -11.11 -7.65 -5.86
CA SER A 86 -11.60 -6.57 -5.01
C SER A 86 -10.59 -5.45 -4.74
N ASP A 87 -9.32 -5.68 -5.03
CA ASP A 87 -8.22 -4.85 -4.56
C ASP A 87 -7.48 -4.15 -5.72
N VAL A 88 -6.90 -2.99 -5.43
CA VAL A 88 -6.05 -2.24 -6.37
C VAL A 88 -4.59 -2.30 -5.94
N SER A 89 -3.66 -2.09 -6.87
CA SER A 89 -2.23 -2.12 -6.59
C SER A 89 -1.49 -1.27 -7.62
N PRO A 90 -0.51 -0.43 -7.22
CA PRO A 90 0.32 0.29 -8.16
C PRO A 90 1.25 -0.68 -8.91
N GLY A 91 1.76 -0.30 -10.09
CA GLY A 91 2.56 -1.19 -10.92
C GLY A 91 3.88 -1.69 -10.32
N HIS A 92 4.36 -1.08 -9.23
CA HIS A 92 5.59 -1.51 -8.54
C HIS A 92 5.34 -2.42 -7.32
N TRP A 93 4.08 -2.67 -6.94
CA TRP A 93 3.75 -3.64 -5.91
C TRP A 93 3.53 -5.00 -6.56
N SER A 94 4.35 -5.96 -6.17
CA SER A 94 4.36 -7.32 -6.67
C SER A 94 3.51 -8.27 -5.83
N TYR A 95 3.33 -7.96 -4.54
CA TYR A 95 2.68 -8.83 -3.57
C TYR A 95 1.48 -8.15 -2.88
N ALA A 96 1.62 -6.87 -2.53
CA ALA A 96 0.63 -6.09 -1.82
C ALA A 96 -0.51 -5.62 -2.75
N SER A 97 -1.68 -5.49 -2.14
CA SER A 97 -2.86 -4.88 -2.74
C SER A 97 -3.68 -4.17 -1.68
N TYR A 98 -4.47 -3.18 -2.08
CA TYR A 98 -5.23 -2.32 -1.20
C TYR A 98 -6.72 -2.40 -1.46
N ARG A 99 -7.49 -2.33 -0.38
CA ARG A 99 -8.93 -2.19 -0.40
C ARG A 99 -9.43 -1.49 0.86
N ASN A 100 -10.41 -0.59 0.73
CA ASN A 100 -11.12 0.00 1.86
C ASN A 100 -12.44 -0.74 2.13
N GLU A 101 -12.57 -1.41 3.27
CA GLU A 101 -13.76 -2.19 3.59
C GLU A 101 -15.06 -1.40 3.78
N HIS A 102 -14.97 -0.09 4.03
CA HIS A 102 -16.14 0.79 4.19
C HIS A 102 -16.66 1.33 2.86
N LYS A 103 -15.80 1.35 1.82
CA LYS A 103 -16.09 1.96 0.51
C LYS A 103 -16.12 0.95 -0.63
N SER A 104 -15.88 -0.33 -0.33
CA SER A 104 -15.75 -1.37 -1.34
C SER A 104 -16.16 -2.74 -0.80
N ASN A 105 -16.55 -3.64 -1.70
CA ASN A 105 -16.91 -5.01 -1.38
C ASN A 105 -15.81 -6.01 -1.82
N ARG A 106 -16.04 -7.30 -1.57
CA ARG A 106 -15.10 -8.38 -1.89
C ARG A 106 -15.28 -9.00 -3.28
N SER A 107 -16.27 -8.55 -4.07
CA SER A 107 -16.52 -9.11 -5.42
C SER A 107 -15.71 -8.39 -6.50
N GLY A 108 -15.39 -7.11 -6.30
CA GLY A 108 -14.62 -6.32 -7.27
C GLY A 108 -15.47 -5.85 -8.45
N THR A 109 -15.40 -4.56 -8.76
CA THR A 109 -16.01 -3.98 -9.97
C THR A 109 -15.10 -2.88 -10.52
N SER A 110 -15.17 -2.58 -11.81
CA SER A 110 -14.33 -1.50 -12.40
C SER A 110 -14.59 -0.13 -11.76
N ASN A 111 -15.84 0.14 -11.31
CA ASN A 111 -16.15 1.37 -10.56
C ASN A 111 -15.49 1.37 -9.18
N GLN A 112 -15.49 0.21 -8.51
CA GLN A 112 -14.80 0.05 -7.24
C GLN A 112 -13.28 0.28 -7.38
N HIS A 113 -12.65 -0.23 -8.45
CA HIS A 113 -11.22 0.00 -8.69
C HIS A 113 -10.90 1.48 -8.84
N ARG A 114 -11.64 2.19 -9.70
CA ARG A 114 -11.45 3.64 -9.89
C ARG A 114 -11.61 4.42 -8.59
N ASN A 115 -12.59 4.05 -7.75
CA ASN A 115 -12.78 4.70 -6.46
C ASN A 115 -11.64 4.41 -5.48
N LEU A 116 -11.14 3.18 -5.45
CA LEU A 116 -10.01 2.77 -4.60
C LEU A 116 -8.70 3.45 -5.03
N GLU A 117 -8.44 3.57 -6.34
CA GLU A 117 -7.29 4.28 -6.89
C GLU A 117 -7.32 5.79 -6.57
N ALA A 118 -8.51 6.36 -6.44
CA ALA A 118 -8.72 7.74 -6.03
C ALA A 118 -8.71 7.95 -4.51
N GLU A 119 -8.59 6.90 -3.69
CA GLU A 119 -8.60 7.08 -2.24
C GLU A 119 -7.32 7.76 -1.73
N PRO A 120 -7.43 8.83 -0.91
CA PRO A 120 -6.27 9.56 -0.41
C PRO A 120 -5.27 8.67 0.34
N PHE A 121 -5.77 7.72 1.13
CA PHE A 121 -4.92 6.76 1.83
C PHE A 121 -4.08 5.95 0.83
N PHE A 122 -4.72 5.39 -0.20
CA PHE A 122 -4.02 4.60 -1.22
C PHE A 122 -2.97 5.44 -1.94
N GLN A 123 -3.31 6.66 -2.37
CA GLN A 123 -2.37 7.54 -3.06
C GLN A 123 -1.14 7.87 -2.21
N LEU A 124 -1.33 8.09 -0.90
CA LEU A 124 -0.24 8.41 0.03
C LEU A 124 0.66 7.22 0.36
N VAL A 125 0.17 5.98 0.34
CA VAL A 125 1.03 4.81 0.61
C VAL A 125 1.62 4.19 -0.64
N SER A 126 1.05 4.48 -1.82
CA SER A 126 1.38 3.80 -3.08
C SER A 126 2.12 4.67 -4.09
N PHE A 127 2.52 5.90 -3.74
CA PHE A 127 3.33 6.70 -4.67
C PHE A 127 4.75 6.11 -4.80
N SER A 128 5.27 6.05 -6.02
CA SER A 128 6.62 5.59 -6.30
C SER A 128 7.66 6.59 -5.80
N ASP A 129 8.76 6.12 -5.19
CA ASP A 129 9.89 6.97 -4.80
C ASP A 129 10.50 7.73 -6.00
N GLY A 130 10.36 7.19 -7.22
CA GLY A 130 10.79 7.86 -8.46
C GLY A 130 9.95 9.09 -8.82
N ALA A 131 8.73 9.22 -8.30
CA ALA A 131 7.87 10.38 -8.54
C ALA A 131 8.32 11.62 -7.75
N SER A 132 9.05 11.44 -6.65
CA SER A 132 9.55 12.53 -5.81
C SER A 132 10.82 13.19 -6.35
N GLY A 133 11.45 12.63 -7.40
CA GLY A 133 12.72 13.11 -7.96
C GLY A 133 12.64 13.98 -9.22
N SER A 134 11.45 14.18 -9.82
CA SER A 134 11.32 14.84 -11.14
C SER A 134 11.01 16.34 -11.09
N SER A 135 11.51 17.06 -10.09
CA SER A 135 11.39 18.53 -10.06
C SER A 135 12.60 19.21 -9.40
N ARG A 136 13.80 18.98 -9.92
CA ARG A 136 14.98 19.86 -9.70
C ARG A 136 16.14 19.55 -10.66
N SER A 137 15.93 19.77 -11.95
CA SER A 137 17.05 20.04 -12.87
C SER A 137 16.59 20.75 -14.14
N SER A 138 16.33 22.05 -14.03
CA SER A 138 16.62 22.97 -15.13
C SER A 138 17.50 24.06 -14.55
N ALA A 139 18.81 23.82 -14.61
CA ALA A 139 19.80 24.89 -14.57
C ALA A 139 19.72 25.59 -15.94
N ASP A 140 18.79 26.54 -16.07
CA ASP A 140 18.82 27.51 -17.15
C ASP A 140 19.20 28.87 -16.56
N HIS A 141 20.31 29.39 -17.04
CA HIS A 141 20.83 30.72 -16.75
C HIS A 141 19.79 31.78 -17.16
N GLN A 142 19.02 32.30 -16.20
CA GLN A 142 18.21 33.49 -16.40
C GLN A 142 18.80 34.64 -15.58
N ALA A 143 19.32 35.65 -16.29
CA ALA A 143 19.90 36.85 -15.72
C ALA A 143 18.90 37.55 -14.77
N LEU A 144 19.35 37.78 -13.54
CA LEU A 144 18.58 38.49 -12.51
C LEU A 144 18.46 39.96 -12.87
N LEU A 145 17.29 40.40 -13.32
CA LEU A 145 16.91 41.81 -13.23
C LEU A 145 16.54 42.12 -11.76
N PRO A 146 16.98 43.26 -11.19
CA PRO A 146 16.63 43.60 -9.82
C PRO A 146 15.15 44.00 -9.71
N PRO A 147 14.52 43.76 -8.53
CA PRO A 147 13.12 44.02 -8.30
C PRO A 147 12.79 45.53 -8.25
N PRO A 148 11.53 45.91 -8.55
CA PRO A 148 11.13 47.28 -8.92
C PRO A 148 11.07 48.31 -7.77
N TRP A 149 11.53 47.97 -6.56
CA TRP A 149 11.50 48.89 -5.41
C TRP A 149 12.88 49.45 -5.03
N ALA A 150 13.93 49.13 -5.78
CA ALA A 150 15.23 49.77 -5.64
C ALA A 150 15.30 51.04 -6.52
N ARG A 151 14.66 52.13 -6.07
CA ARG A 151 15.00 53.51 -6.44
C ARG A 151 14.82 54.43 -5.24
#